data_AF-A0A7W0JF05-F1
#
_entry.id   AF-A0A7W0JF05-F1
#
_cell.length_a   1.000
_cell.length_b   1.000
_cell.length_c   1.000
_cell.angle_alpha   90.00
_cell.angle_beta   90.00
_cell.angle_gamma   90.00
#
_symmetry.space_group_name_H-M   'P 1'
#
loop_
_entity.id
_entity.type
_entity.pdbx_description
1 polymer ?
#
loop_
_entity_poly.entity_id
_entity_poly.type
_entity_poly.pdbx_seq_one_letter_code
_entity_poly.pdbx_strand_id
1 'polypeptide(L)'
;REAYNYAPMARMTNTYMLPGKSDPEEIIKSTKRGIYAKRFAGGQVDITKGDFTFTVLESYMIEDGKLTAPLKDVTLIGNGPDVMTKVTMVGNDLKFADGGWTCGKNGQSVPVGMGIPTTKVSEITVGGTKVKA
;
A
#
# COMPACT_ATOMS: atom_id res chain seq x y z
N ARG A 1 17.37 -18.05 0.53
CA ARG A 1 16.87 -19.10 1.45
C ARG A 1 16.88 -18.53 2.87
N GLU A 2 16.00 -18.96 3.76
CA GLU A 2 15.96 -18.49 5.15
C GLU A 2 17.15 -19.00 5.98
N ALA A 3 17.36 -20.31 6.00
CA ALA A 3 18.45 -20.96 6.74
C ALA A 3 19.03 -22.14 5.96
N TYR A 4 19.99 -22.86 6.56
CA TYR A 4 20.72 -23.94 5.89
C TYR A 4 19.85 -25.13 5.46
N ASN A 5 18.76 -25.38 6.19
CA ASN A 5 17.80 -26.45 6.00
C ASN A 5 16.65 -26.09 5.05
N TYR A 6 16.70 -24.95 4.37
CA TYR A 6 15.70 -24.53 3.39
C TYR A 6 16.28 -24.48 1.98
N ALA A 7 15.53 -24.97 1.00
CA ALA A 7 15.87 -24.77 -0.40
C ALA A 7 15.73 -23.27 -0.79
N PRO A 8 16.64 -22.72 -1.62
CA PRO A 8 16.48 -21.38 -2.18
C PRO A 8 15.31 -21.34 -3.17
N MET A 9 14.72 -20.15 -3.33
CA MET A 9 13.68 -19.85 -4.32
C MET A 9 13.76 -18.36 -4.69
N ALA A 10 13.08 -17.93 -5.76
CA ALA A 10 12.99 -16.52 -6.12
C ALA A 10 12.29 -15.72 -4.99
N ARG A 11 12.97 -14.69 -4.48
CA ARG A 11 12.54 -13.80 -3.39
C ARG A 11 12.83 -12.35 -3.73
N MET A 12 12.03 -11.46 -3.15
CA MET A 12 12.27 -10.02 -3.17
C MET A 12 13.43 -9.66 -2.24
N THR A 13 14.08 -8.53 -2.53
CA THR A 13 15.04 -7.87 -1.64
C THR A 13 14.45 -6.54 -1.20
N ASN A 14 14.60 -5.49 -2.01
CA ASN A 14 13.99 -4.17 -1.82
C ASN A 14 13.11 -3.86 -3.02
N THR A 15 11.79 -3.90 -2.84
CA THR A 15 10.83 -3.65 -3.91
C THR A 15 10.25 -2.26 -3.78
N TYR A 16 10.44 -1.40 -4.78
CA TYR A 16 10.00 -0.02 -4.68
C TYR A 16 9.55 0.57 -6.02
N MET A 17 8.79 1.65 -5.94
CA MET A 17 8.38 2.47 -7.08
C MET A 17 9.29 3.70 -7.18
N LEU A 18 9.74 4.04 -8.39
CA LEU A 18 10.50 5.26 -8.63
C LEU A 18 9.65 6.52 -8.40
N PRO A 19 10.24 7.63 -7.92
CA PRO A 19 9.51 8.88 -7.75
C PRO A 19 9.03 9.42 -9.10
N GLY A 20 7.84 10.02 -9.08
CA GLY A 20 7.26 10.75 -10.19
C GLY A 20 7.60 12.24 -10.11
N LYS A 21 6.64 13.07 -10.51
CA LYS A 21 6.83 14.53 -10.61
C LYS A 21 5.89 15.34 -9.72
N SER A 22 4.82 14.74 -9.21
CA SER A 22 3.78 15.46 -8.48
C SER A 22 4.26 15.83 -7.08
N ASP A 23 3.80 16.98 -6.58
CA ASP A 23 3.93 17.32 -5.17
C ASP A 23 2.94 16.44 -4.35
N PRO A 24 3.37 15.80 -3.26
CA PRO A 24 2.48 15.05 -2.35
C PRO A 24 1.26 15.86 -1.88
N GLU A 25 1.41 17.17 -1.64
CA GLU A 25 0.29 18.02 -1.26
C GLU A 25 -0.71 18.20 -2.40
N GLU A 26 -0.24 18.30 -3.65
CA GLU A 26 -1.11 18.39 -4.83
C GLU A 26 -1.92 17.11 -5.02
N ILE A 27 -1.32 15.95 -4.73
CA ILE A 27 -2.01 14.67 -4.76
C ILE A 27 -3.20 14.67 -3.78
N ILE A 28 -2.99 15.14 -2.55
CA ILE A 28 -4.08 15.25 -1.56
C ILE A 28 -5.11 16.29 -2.00
N LYS A 29 -4.68 17.50 -2.40
CA LYS A 29 -5.56 18.60 -2.85
C LYS A 29 -6.42 18.21 -4.05
N SER A 30 -5.91 17.38 -4.95
CA SER A 30 -6.65 16.89 -6.13
C SER A 30 -7.71 15.83 -5.81
N THR A 31 -7.82 15.37 -4.56
CA THR A 31 -8.73 14.31 -4.17
C THR A 31 -9.97 14.89 -3.50
N LYS A 32 -11.10 14.90 -4.24
CA LYS A 32 -12.37 15.44 -3.74
C LYS A 32 -12.93 14.65 -2.57
N ARG A 33 -12.91 13.32 -2.67
CA ARG A 33 -13.33 12.43 -1.60
C ARG A 33 -12.57 11.11 -1.72
N GLY A 34 -11.98 10.65 -0.63
CA GLY A 34 -11.20 9.41 -0.62
C GLY A 34 -10.57 9.17 0.73
N ILE A 35 -9.61 8.25 0.78
CA ILE A 35 -8.84 7.99 2.00
C ILE A 35 -7.36 8.23 1.73
N TYR A 36 -6.66 8.73 2.74
CA TYR A 36 -5.21 8.80 2.79
C TYR A 36 -4.71 7.69 3.71
N ALA A 37 -4.16 6.62 3.15
CA ALA A 37 -3.58 5.50 3.88
C ALA A 37 -2.08 5.74 4.11
N LYS A 38 -1.72 6.12 5.35
CA LYS A 38 -0.37 6.58 5.69
C LYS A 38 0.54 5.47 6.20
N ARG A 39 0.02 4.53 7.00
CA ARG A 39 0.80 3.40 7.54
C ARG A 39 0.04 2.09 7.38
N PHE A 40 0.77 1.02 7.11
CA PHE A 40 0.24 -0.32 6.88
C PHE A 40 0.83 -1.32 7.88
N ALA A 41 0.08 -2.38 8.20
CA ALA A 41 0.56 -3.47 9.05
C ALA A 41 1.19 -4.61 8.25
N GLY A 42 0.69 -4.84 7.03
CA GLY A 42 1.04 -5.97 6.18
C GLY A 42 -0.09 -6.29 5.22
N GLY A 43 0.03 -7.42 4.53
CA GLY A 43 -0.99 -7.91 3.61
C GLY A 43 -0.66 -9.24 2.99
N GLN A 44 -1.55 -9.69 2.11
CA GLN A 44 -1.46 -10.97 1.43
C GLN A 44 -1.91 -10.83 -0.01
N VAL A 45 -1.44 -11.74 -0.87
CA VAL A 45 -1.81 -11.82 -2.27
C VAL A 45 -2.12 -13.26 -2.65
N ASP A 46 -3.23 -13.46 -3.38
CA ASP A 46 -3.46 -14.64 -4.20
C ASP A 46 -2.88 -14.37 -5.59
N ILE A 47 -1.68 -14.91 -5.84
CA ILE A 47 -0.96 -14.68 -7.10
C ILE A 47 -1.64 -15.33 -8.32
N THR A 48 -2.58 -16.26 -8.11
CA THR A 48 -3.29 -16.95 -9.20
C THR A 48 -4.35 -16.04 -9.80
N LYS A 49 -5.09 -15.35 -8.92
CA LYS A 49 -6.15 -14.41 -9.31
C LYS A 49 -5.63 -12.99 -9.47
N GLY A 50 -4.54 -12.66 -8.77
CA GLY A 50 -4.01 -11.31 -8.65
C GLY A 50 -4.62 -10.51 -7.49
N ASP A 51 -5.51 -11.11 -6.70
CA ASP A 51 -6.22 -10.42 -5.63
C ASP A 51 -5.30 -10.20 -4.42
N PHE A 52 -5.36 -9.02 -3.81
CA PHE A 52 -4.58 -8.68 -2.63
C PHE A 52 -5.43 -7.99 -1.57
N THR A 53 -4.95 -8.08 -0.32
CA THR A 53 -5.47 -7.30 0.80
C THR A 53 -4.33 -6.66 1.58
N PHE A 54 -4.54 -5.42 2.04
CA PHE A 54 -3.63 -4.72 2.95
C PHE A 54 -4.38 -4.14 4.14
N THR A 55 -3.84 -4.31 5.35
CA THR A 55 -4.39 -3.71 6.56
C THR A 55 -3.73 -2.37 6.84
N VAL A 56 -4.55 -1.32 7.02
CA VAL A 56 -4.08 0.04 7.26
C VAL A 56 -4.09 0.35 8.76
N LEU A 57 -2.95 0.79 9.28
CA LEU A 57 -2.76 1.17 10.70
C LEU A 57 -3.08 2.64 10.96
N GLU A 58 -2.77 3.52 10.01
CA GLU A 58 -2.99 4.96 10.13
C GLU A 58 -3.59 5.45 8.82
N SER A 59 -4.81 5.97 8.89
CA SER A 59 -5.49 6.55 7.74
C SER A 59 -6.40 7.70 8.11
N TYR A 60 -6.69 8.55 7.13
CA TYR A 60 -7.53 9.72 7.25
C TYR A 60 -8.50 9.79 6.08
N MET A 61 -9.67 10.37 6.29
CA MET A 61 -10.55 10.79 5.20
C MET A 61 -9.93 11.99 4.48
N ILE A 62 -10.12 12.06 3.17
CA ILE A 62 -9.87 13.24 2.37
C ILE A 62 -11.22 13.81 1.96
N GLU A 63 -11.48 15.07 2.29
CA GLU A 63 -12.69 15.80 1.91
C GLU A 63 -12.28 17.15 1.30
N ASP A 64 -12.69 17.38 0.05
CA ASP A 64 -12.38 18.58 -0.75
C ASP A 64 -10.90 18.98 -0.70
N GLY A 65 -10.03 17.98 -0.90
CA GLY A 65 -8.58 18.17 -0.97
C GLY A 65 -7.89 18.35 0.38
N LYS A 66 -8.57 18.07 1.50
CA LYS A 66 -8.02 18.22 2.86
C LYS A 66 -8.13 16.93 3.64
N LEU A 67 -7.11 16.62 4.45
CA LEU A 67 -7.19 15.54 5.43
C LEU A 67 -8.14 15.96 6.56
N THR A 68 -9.12 15.11 6.85
CA THR A 68 -10.13 15.37 7.88
C THR A 68 -10.07 14.31 8.98
N ALA A 69 -11.11 13.49 9.13
CA ALA A 69 -11.23 12.56 10.24
C ALA A 69 -10.30 11.34 10.10
N PRO A 70 -9.66 10.87 11.18
CA PRO A 70 -8.96 9.60 11.17
C PRO A 70 -9.93 8.43 10.98
N LEU A 71 -9.50 7.39 10.27
CA LEU A 71 -10.28 6.17 10.03
C LEU A 71 -9.69 4.99 10.79
N LYS A 72 -10.56 4.14 11.32
CA LYS A 72 -10.21 2.89 12.01
C LYS A 72 -10.62 1.69 11.18
N ASP A 73 -9.93 0.58 11.41
CA ASP A 73 -10.27 -0.74 10.87
C ASP A 73 -10.42 -0.74 9.34
N VAL A 74 -9.47 -0.10 8.65
CA VAL A 74 -9.46 -0.02 7.19
C VAL A 74 -8.64 -1.15 6.59
N THR A 75 -9.25 -1.91 5.70
CA THR A 75 -8.59 -2.89 4.84
C THR A 75 -8.73 -2.46 3.39
N LEU A 76 -7.64 -2.43 2.63
CA LEU A 76 -7.68 -2.21 1.19
C LEU A 76 -7.75 -3.55 0.48
N ILE A 77 -8.65 -3.67 -0.50
CA ILE A 77 -8.86 -4.89 -1.28
C ILE A 77 -8.81 -4.50 -2.76
N GLY A 78 -8.12 -5.29 -3.57
CA GLY A 78 -8.06 -5.05 -5.01
C GLY A 78 -7.40 -6.19 -5.77
N ASN A 79 -7.30 -6.01 -7.07
CA ASN A 79 -6.57 -6.89 -7.96
C ASN A 79 -5.30 -6.16 -8.44
N GLY A 80 -4.13 -6.80 -8.32
CA GLY A 80 -2.83 -6.17 -8.52
C GLY A 80 -2.69 -5.51 -9.89
N PRO A 81 -2.78 -6.26 -11.00
CA PRO A 81 -2.73 -5.68 -12.34
C PRO A 81 -3.74 -4.55 -12.58
N ASP A 82 -4.99 -4.73 -12.16
CA ASP A 82 -6.05 -3.71 -12.31
C ASP A 82 -5.73 -2.42 -11.55
N VAL A 83 -5.38 -2.52 -10.26
CA VAL A 83 -5.03 -1.38 -9.41
C VAL A 83 -3.84 -0.61 -9.96
N MET A 84 -2.84 -1.30 -10.53
CA MET A 84 -1.70 -0.64 -11.17
C MET A 84 -2.10 0.21 -12.38
N THR A 85 -3.16 -0.15 -13.11
CA THR A 85 -3.70 0.67 -14.21
C THR A 85 -4.43 1.93 -13.73
N LYS A 86 -4.84 1.94 -12.47
CA LYS A 86 -5.59 3.03 -11.82
C LYS A 86 -4.68 4.04 -11.10
N VAL A 87 -3.36 3.89 -11.20
CA VAL A 87 -2.40 4.87 -10.69
C VAL A 87 -2.44 6.12 -11.57
N THR A 88 -2.86 7.25 -10.99
CA THR A 88 -3.08 8.51 -11.74
C THR A 88 -2.06 9.59 -11.41
N MET A 89 -1.43 9.54 -10.24
CA MET A 89 -0.39 10.48 -9.84
C MET A 89 0.67 9.76 -9.01
N VAL A 90 1.93 10.14 -9.21
CA VAL A 90 3.09 9.61 -8.48
C VAL A 90 3.92 10.79 -7.97
N GLY A 91 4.09 10.83 -6.65
CA GLY A 91 4.80 11.87 -5.92
C GLY A 91 6.31 11.85 -6.16
N ASN A 92 6.96 12.97 -5.89
CA ASN A 92 8.42 13.12 -5.95
C ASN A 92 9.13 12.75 -4.63
N ASP A 93 8.41 12.19 -3.66
CA ASP A 93 8.80 12.00 -2.27
C ASP A 93 9.03 10.54 -1.88
N LEU A 94 9.76 9.79 -2.71
CA LEU A 94 10.07 8.38 -2.42
C LEU A 94 10.66 8.21 -1.02
N LYS A 95 10.01 7.37 -0.22
CA LYS A 95 10.51 6.92 1.08
C LYS A 95 10.48 5.40 1.15
N PHE A 96 11.49 4.84 1.79
CA PHE A 96 11.48 3.44 2.19
C PHE A 96 10.79 3.30 3.54
N ALA A 97 10.07 2.21 3.73
CA ALA A 97 9.50 1.87 5.02
C ALA A 97 10.62 1.60 6.04
N ASP A 98 10.35 1.89 7.31
CA ASP A 98 11.27 1.63 8.41
C ASP A 98 11.68 0.14 8.44
N GLY A 99 12.86 -0.18 8.97
CA GLY A 99 13.39 -1.54 8.98
C GLY A 99 12.53 -2.55 9.76
N GLY A 100 12.77 -3.85 9.51
CA GLY A 100 12.14 -4.95 10.25
C GLY A 100 11.03 -5.70 9.49
N TRP A 101 10.81 -5.40 8.21
CA TRP A 101 9.82 -6.11 7.40
C TRP A 101 10.27 -7.52 7.02
N THR A 102 9.32 -8.45 7.09
CA THR A 102 9.52 -9.86 6.75
C THR A 102 8.52 -10.28 5.69
N CYS A 103 9.00 -10.99 4.66
CA CYS A 103 8.15 -11.61 3.65
C CYS A 103 8.06 -13.12 3.91
N GLY A 104 6.85 -13.68 3.97
CA GLY A 104 6.61 -15.12 4.04
C GLY A 104 6.30 -15.72 2.66
N LYS A 105 6.94 -16.84 2.30
CA LYS A 105 6.60 -17.62 1.09
C LYS A 105 6.97 -19.09 1.31
N ASN A 106 6.02 -20.00 1.08
CA ASN A 106 6.20 -21.45 1.26
C ASN A 106 6.87 -21.81 2.59
N GLY A 107 6.38 -21.24 3.69
CA GLY A 107 6.91 -21.46 5.03
C GLY A 107 8.26 -20.79 5.34
N GLN A 108 8.86 -20.04 4.39
CA GLN A 108 10.09 -19.29 4.63
C GLN A 108 9.86 -17.80 4.86
N SER A 109 10.44 -17.27 5.92
CA SER A 109 10.49 -15.85 6.30
C SER A 109 11.87 -15.26 5.99
N VAL A 110 11.91 -14.18 5.20
CA VAL A 110 13.17 -13.46 4.91
C VAL A 110 12.98 -11.95 5.06
N PRO A 111 14.02 -11.22 5.50
CA PRO A 111 13.97 -9.77 5.58
C PRO A 111 13.82 -9.17 4.19
N VAL A 112 12.96 -8.16 4.06
CA VAL A 112 12.72 -7.42 2.83
C VAL A 112 12.61 -5.93 3.13
N GLY A 113 12.82 -5.10 2.11
CA GLY A 113 12.50 -3.68 2.14
C GLY A 113 11.41 -3.34 1.13
N MET A 114 10.69 -2.26 1.40
CA MET A 114 9.73 -1.69 0.47
C MET A 114 9.77 -0.18 0.49
N GLY A 115 9.47 0.45 -0.64
CA GLY A 115 9.41 1.89 -0.76
C GLY A 115 8.42 2.34 -1.81
N ILE A 116 7.75 3.46 -1.56
CA ILE A 116 6.80 4.04 -2.49
C ILE A 116 6.73 5.55 -2.24
N PRO A 117 6.67 6.40 -3.27
CA PRO A 117 6.31 7.80 -3.08
C PRO A 117 4.81 7.90 -2.76
N THR A 118 4.35 9.10 -2.40
CA THR A 118 2.92 9.37 -2.30
C THR A 118 2.26 9.06 -3.64
N THR A 119 1.31 8.12 -3.67
CA THR A 119 0.74 7.57 -4.91
C THR A 119 -0.78 7.63 -4.86
N LYS A 120 -1.39 8.16 -5.93
CA LYS A 120 -2.83 8.23 -6.08
C LYS A 120 -3.35 7.09 -6.94
N VAL A 121 -4.17 6.24 -6.36
CA VAL A 121 -5.01 5.28 -7.08
C VAL A 121 -6.40 5.89 -7.22
N SER A 122 -6.95 5.93 -8.44
CA SER A 122 -8.26 6.55 -8.69
C SER A 122 -9.41 5.80 -8.03
N GLU A 123 -9.29 4.49 -7.87
CA GLU A 123 -10.31 3.62 -7.30
C GLU A 123 -9.69 2.37 -6.67
N ILE A 124 -10.10 2.06 -5.44
CA ILE A 124 -9.79 0.82 -4.74
C ILE A 124 -10.90 0.50 -3.74
N THR A 125 -11.16 -0.77 -3.47
CA THR A 125 -12.16 -1.17 -2.48
C THR A 125 -11.62 -0.92 -1.07
N VAL A 126 -12.37 -0.17 -0.29
CA VAL A 126 -12.08 0.14 1.11
C VAL A 126 -13.01 -0.66 2.01
N GLY A 127 -12.49 -1.74 2.60
CA GLY A 127 -13.16 -2.51 3.64
C GLY A 127 -13.13 -1.75 4.97
N GLY A 128 -14.27 -1.23 5.38
CA GLY A 128 -14.49 -0.58 6.68
C GLY A 128 -15.95 -0.71 7.10
N THR A 129 -16.30 -0.20 8.27
CA THR A 129 -17.68 -0.20 8.74
C THR A 129 -18.40 1.08 8.30
N LYS A 130 -19.67 0.97 7.89
CA LYS A 130 -20.52 2.16 7.69
C LYS A 130 -20.59 2.90 9.04
N VAL A 131 -20.04 4.11 9.10
CA VAL A 131 -20.39 5.04 10.17
C VAL A 131 -21.86 5.40 9.93
N LYS A 132 -22.75 4.98 10.85
CA LYS A 132 -24.12 5.51 10.86
C LYS A 132 -24.00 7.02 11.07
N ALA A 133 -24.50 7.79 10.11
CA ALA A 133 -24.76 9.21 10.28
C ALA A 133 -25.81 9.42 11.38
#